data_AF-A0AB36YRP4-F1
#
_entry.id   AF-A0AB36YRP4-F1
#
_cell.length_a   1.000
_cell.length_b   1.000
_cell.length_c   1.000
_cell.angle_alpha   90.00
_cell.angle_beta   90.00
_cell.angle_gamma   90.00
#
_symmetry.space_group_name_H-M   'P 1'
#
loop_
_entity.id
_entity.type
_entity.pdbx_description
1 polymer ?
#
loop_
_entity_poly.entity_id
_entity_poly.type
_entity_poly.pdbx_seq_one_letter_code
_entity_poly.pdbx_strand_id
1 'polypeptide(L)'
;MAISLAEQSSFPDLRNWEDSAIKIKEAHNAVAELKAYIARQTEEVRTQRERDAIKARVREEREAAQKQRVSIDVLQQRLNDLAPQMGTSDGGYAFENWFYDFLTFSEIENRRPYKANGRQIDGSVTVDGTTYLVELKFTASQSGSPDIDVFRGKVESKADNTMGVFLSMAGYSSVAVSEASGKKTTLLLLDASHVYLVLGGVMQLVDVIRRVRRHASQTGEAFLPVSSFSG
;
A
#
# COMPACT_ATOMS: atom_id res chain seq x y z
N MET A 1 -37.46 19.79 -23.00
CA MET A 1 -38.69 20.57 -23.28
C MET A 1 -38.88 21.70 -22.26
N ALA A 2 -38.92 21.45 -20.94
CA ALA A 2 -39.12 22.49 -19.92
C ALA A 2 -38.02 23.59 -19.84
N ILE A 3 -36.74 23.24 -20.05
CA ILE A 3 -35.62 24.21 -20.02
C ILE A 3 -35.75 25.22 -21.17
N SER A 4 -36.04 24.74 -22.39
CA SER A 4 -36.25 25.59 -23.56
C SER A 4 -37.46 26.53 -23.42
N LEU A 5 -38.49 26.12 -22.67
CA LEU A 5 -39.66 26.98 -22.36
C LEU A 5 -39.31 28.05 -21.30
N ALA A 6 -38.44 27.72 -20.34
CA ALA A 6 -37.99 28.64 -19.30
C ALA A 6 -37.03 29.74 -19.80
N GLU A 7 -36.52 29.59 -21.02
CA GLU A 7 -35.65 30.57 -21.69
C GLU A 7 -36.42 31.48 -22.67
N GLN A 8 -37.72 31.27 -22.83
CA GLN A 8 -38.54 32.05 -23.74
C GLN A 8 -38.67 33.51 -23.29
N SER A 9 -38.17 34.43 -24.11
CA SER A 9 -38.12 35.87 -23.82
C SER A 9 -39.16 36.69 -24.60
N SER A 10 -39.97 36.06 -25.45
CA SER A 10 -40.99 36.75 -26.25
C SER A 10 -42.23 35.88 -26.45
N PHE A 11 -43.39 36.54 -26.55
CA PHE A 11 -44.71 35.90 -26.74
C PHE A 11 -45.47 36.55 -27.90
N PRO A 12 -45.06 36.32 -29.17
CA PRO A 12 -45.67 36.95 -30.34
C PRO A 12 -47.16 36.60 -30.48
N ASP A 13 -47.55 35.38 -30.12
CA ASP A 13 -48.91 34.84 -30.28
C ASP A 13 -49.95 35.50 -29.36
N LEU A 14 -49.49 36.24 -28.33
CA LEU A 14 -50.35 36.93 -27.36
C LEU A 14 -50.63 38.39 -27.75
N ARG A 15 -50.07 38.92 -28.84
CA ARG A 15 -50.11 40.36 -29.21
C ARG A 15 -51.44 40.86 -29.81
N ASN A 16 -52.29 39.96 -30.29
CA ASN A 16 -53.54 40.28 -30.99
C ASN A 16 -54.81 39.97 -30.17
N TRP A 17 -54.69 39.88 -28.85
CA TRP A 17 -55.79 39.56 -27.94
C TRP A 17 -56.32 40.84 -27.30
N GLU A 18 -57.60 40.85 -26.92
CA GLU A 18 -58.24 42.03 -26.30
C GLU A 18 -57.53 42.44 -25.00
N ASP A 19 -56.99 41.46 -24.25
CA ASP A 19 -56.23 41.66 -23.01
C ASP A 19 -54.70 41.43 -23.16
N SER A 20 -54.12 41.69 -24.35
CA SER A 20 -52.73 41.38 -24.67
C SER A 20 -51.69 41.84 -23.65
N ALA A 21 -51.84 43.04 -23.09
CA ALA A 21 -50.89 43.58 -22.11
C ALA A 21 -50.85 42.75 -20.81
N ILE A 22 -52.01 42.29 -20.35
CA ILE A 22 -52.15 41.45 -19.16
C ILE A 22 -51.56 40.06 -19.44
N LYS A 23 -51.93 39.44 -20.56
CA LYS A 23 -51.48 38.09 -20.94
C LYS A 23 -49.96 38.01 -21.16
N ILE A 24 -49.35 39.04 -21.76
CA ILE A 24 -47.90 39.10 -21.92
C ILE A 24 -47.20 39.21 -20.56
N LYS A 25 -47.73 40.02 -19.64
CA LYS A 25 -47.18 40.14 -18.27
C LYS A 25 -47.28 38.82 -17.50
N GLU A 26 -48.42 38.16 -17.57
CA GLU A 26 -48.64 36.84 -16.96
C GLU A 26 -47.71 35.78 -17.55
N ALA A 27 -47.48 35.78 -18.86
CA ALA A 27 -46.56 34.84 -19.51
C ALA A 27 -45.10 35.04 -19.07
N HIS A 28 -44.64 36.29 -18.93
CA HIS A 28 -43.30 36.58 -18.39
C HIS A 28 -43.17 36.13 -16.93
N ASN A 29 -44.21 36.36 -16.11
CA ASN A 29 -44.22 35.91 -14.71
C ASN A 29 -44.16 34.38 -14.62
N ALA A 30 -44.96 33.67 -15.42
CA ALA A 30 -44.98 32.21 -15.46
C ALA A 30 -43.62 31.62 -15.89
N VAL A 31 -42.95 32.22 -16.89
CA VAL A 31 -41.60 31.80 -17.31
C VAL A 31 -40.56 32.08 -16.22
N ALA A 32 -40.66 33.22 -15.52
CA ALA A 32 -39.77 33.54 -14.40
C ALA A 32 -39.92 32.55 -13.22
N GLU A 33 -41.16 32.20 -12.87
CA GLU A 33 -41.46 31.18 -11.86
C GLU A 33 -40.93 29.80 -12.26
N LEU A 34 -41.16 29.40 -13.52
CA LEU A 34 -40.64 28.15 -14.07
C LEU A 34 -39.10 28.11 -14.02
N LYS A 35 -38.42 29.21 -14.36
CA LYS A 35 -36.97 29.31 -14.31
C LYS A 35 -36.43 29.18 -12.89
N ALA A 36 -37.06 29.86 -11.92
CA ALA A 36 -36.71 29.75 -10.50
C ALA A 36 -36.92 28.32 -9.97
N TYR A 37 -38.03 27.67 -10.37
CA TYR A 37 -38.32 26.29 -10.02
C TYR A 37 -37.28 25.30 -10.59
N ILE A 38 -36.92 25.43 -11.88
CA ILE A 38 -35.89 24.60 -12.52
C ILE A 38 -34.53 24.80 -11.85
N ALA A 39 -34.16 26.03 -11.52
CA ALA A 39 -32.91 26.32 -10.83
C ALA A 39 -32.84 25.62 -9.46
N ARG A 40 -33.92 25.72 -8.68
CA ARG A 40 -34.04 25.04 -7.37
C ARG A 40 -33.98 23.51 -7.50
N GLN A 41 -34.73 22.94 -8.44
CA GLN A 41 -34.73 21.50 -8.68
C GLN A 41 -33.34 21.00 -9.14
N THR A 42 -32.66 21.76 -10.00
CA THR A 42 -31.32 21.42 -10.47
C THR A 42 -30.31 21.43 -9.32
N GLU A 43 -30.41 22.42 -8.42
CA GLU A 43 -29.57 22.53 -7.23
C GLU A 43 -29.84 21.39 -6.22
N GLU A 44 -31.11 21.04 -6.00
CA GLU A 44 -31.52 19.92 -5.15
C GLU A 44 -30.97 18.59 -5.71
N VAL A 45 -31.10 18.35 -7.02
CA VAL A 45 -30.56 17.15 -7.68
C VAL A 45 -29.03 17.11 -7.60
N ARG A 46 -28.35 18.25 -7.83
CA ARG A 46 -26.89 18.34 -7.71
C ARG A 46 -26.43 17.99 -6.30
N THR A 47 -27.03 18.63 -5.29
CA THR A 47 -26.72 18.41 -3.87
C THR A 47 -26.95 16.95 -3.48
N GLN A 48 -28.04 16.34 -3.95
CA GLN A 48 -28.34 14.93 -3.67
C GLN A 48 -27.30 14.01 -4.32
N ARG A 49 -26.93 14.25 -5.58
CA ARG A 49 -25.88 13.49 -6.27
C ARG A 49 -24.53 13.58 -5.57
N GLU A 50 -24.14 14.77 -5.11
CA GLU A 50 -22.90 14.96 -4.34
C GLU A 50 -22.92 14.18 -3.02
N ARG A 51 -24.04 14.22 -2.29
CA ARG A 51 -24.22 13.45 -1.05
C ARG A 51 -24.16 11.95 -1.30
N ASP A 52 -24.80 11.47 -2.36
CA ASP A 52 -24.80 10.05 -2.70
C ASP A 52 -23.42 9.58 -3.18
N ALA A 53 -22.69 10.41 -3.94
CA ALA A 53 -21.32 10.12 -4.35
C ALA A 53 -20.36 10.05 -3.15
N ILE A 54 -20.49 10.96 -2.16
CA ILE A 54 -19.68 10.90 -0.93
C ILE A 54 -20.01 9.63 -0.14
N LYS A 55 -21.29 9.30 0.04
CA LYS A 55 -21.70 8.05 0.72
C LYS A 55 -21.17 6.81 0.02
N ALA A 56 -21.22 6.78 -1.31
CA ALA A 56 -20.69 5.67 -2.11
C ALA A 56 -19.18 5.51 -1.91
N ARG A 57 -18.40 6.60 -2.00
CA ARG A 57 -16.94 6.57 -1.76
C ARG A 57 -16.58 6.08 -0.36
N VAL A 58 -17.25 6.61 0.68
CA VAL A 58 -17.02 6.17 2.06
C VAL A 58 -17.36 4.70 2.25
N ARG A 59 -18.40 4.20 1.58
CA ARG A 59 -18.75 2.78 1.60
C ARG A 59 -17.69 1.92 0.91
N GLU A 60 -17.24 2.31 -0.29
CA GLU A 60 -16.20 1.62 -1.04
C GLU A 60 -14.89 1.57 -0.25
N GLU A 61 -14.47 2.68 0.34
CA GLU A 61 -13.28 2.76 1.21
C GLU A 61 -13.40 1.83 2.42
N ARG A 62 -14.58 1.79 3.07
CA ARG A 62 -14.82 0.87 4.20
C ARG A 62 -14.79 -0.59 3.79
N GLU A 63 -15.41 -0.94 2.67
CA GLU A 63 -15.42 -2.31 2.14
C GLU A 63 -14.01 -2.75 1.73
N ALA A 64 -13.23 -1.87 1.10
CA ALA A 64 -11.83 -2.12 0.74
C ALA A 64 -10.95 -2.32 1.99
N ALA A 65 -11.07 -1.42 2.98
CA ALA A 65 -10.34 -1.52 4.24
C ALA A 65 -10.70 -2.80 5.01
N GLN A 66 -11.98 -3.19 5.01
CA GLN A 66 -12.42 -4.44 5.64
C GLN A 66 -11.83 -5.66 4.94
N LYS A 67 -11.84 -5.71 3.59
CA LYS A 67 -11.23 -6.79 2.82
C LYS A 67 -9.73 -6.89 3.09
N GLN A 68 -9.03 -5.75 3.03
CA GLN A 68 -7.61 -5.69 3.31
C GLN A 68 -7.28 -6.18 4.73
N ARG A 69 -8.09 -5.81 5.73
CA ARG A 69 -7.93 -6.28 7.11
C ARG A 69 -8.17 -7.79 7.24
N VAL A 70 -9.19 -8.34 6.60
CA VAL A 70 -9.40 -9.80 6.60
C VAL A 70 -8.20 -10.50 5.96
N SER A 71 -7.65 -9.96 4.87
CA SER A 71 -6.46 -10.52 4.22
C SER A 71 -5.22 -10.47 5.11
N ILE A 72 -4.99 -9.38 5.87
CA ILE A 72 -3.85 -9.29 6.78
C ILE A 72 -3.97 -10.22 7.98
N ASP A 73 -5.19 -10.36 8.53
CA ASP A 73 -5.47 -11.29 9.64
C ASP A 73 -5.20 -12.75 9.22
N VAL A 74 -5.55 -13.12 7.98
CA VAL A 74 -5.25 -14.45 7.42
C VAL A 74 -3.74 -14.68 7.30
N LEU A 75 -2.97 -13.68 6.84
CA LEU A 75 -1.51 -13.79 6.76
C LEU A 75 -0.89 -13.93 8.15
N GLN A 76 -1.36 -13.17 9.13
CA GLN A 76 -0.89 -13.26 10.51
C GLN A 76 -1.20 -14.63 11.12
N GLN A 77 -2.41 -15.16 10.91
CA GLN A 77 -2.77 -16.49 11.39
C GLN A 77 -1.87 -17.56 10.77
N ARG A 78 -1.67 -17.54 9.44
CA ARG A 78 -0.78 -18.47 8.76
C ARG A 78 0.66 -18.42 9.31
N LEU A 79 1.18 -17.23 9.62
CA LEU A 79 2.51 -17.10 10.23
C LEU A 79 2.56 -17.75 11.61
N ASN A 80 1.54 -17.53 12.45
CA ASN A 80 1.46 -18.12 13.78
C ASN A 80 1.39 -19.65 13.72
N ASP A 81 0.66 -20.20 12.75
CA ASP A 81 0.56 -21.65 12.52
C ASP A 81 1.89 -22.28 12.09
N LEU A 82 2.83 -21.49 11.56
CA LEU A 82 4.19 -21.95 11.23
C LEU A 82 5.13 -21.99 12.44
N ALA A 83 4.82 -21.29 13.54
CA ALA A 83 5.72 -21.19 14.69
C ALA A 83 6.21 -22.57 15.23
N PRO A 84 5.38 -23.62 15.31
CA PRO A 84 5.84 -24.95 15.74
C PRO A 84 6.86 -25.62 14.81
N GLN A 85 6.94 -25.20 13.54
CA GLN A 85 7.84 -25.77 12.53
C GLN A 85 9.19 -25.04 12.46
N MET A 86 9.41 -24.04 13.30
CA MET A 86 10.60 -23.21 13.28
C MET A 86 11.88 -24.04 13.49
N GLY A 87 12.87 -23.83 12.63
CA GLY A 87 14.13 -24.59 12.62
C GLY A 87 14.09 -25.90 11.81
N THR A 88 12.95 -26.31 11.29
CA THR A 88 12.84 -27.46 10.38
C THR A 88 13.01 -27.04 8.92
N SER A 89 13.45 -27.96 8.06
CA SER A 89 13.55 -27.72 6.62
C SER A 89 12.18 -27.38 6.02
N ASP A 90 11.14 -28.13 6.38
CA ASP A 90 9.77 -27.91 5.89
C ASP A 90 9.22 -26.57 6.36
N GLY A 91 9.47 -26.19 7.62
CA GLY A 91 9.11 -24.87 8.15
C GLY A 91 9.81 -23.73 7.40
N GLY A 92 11.06 -23.92 6.98
CA GLY A 92 11.78 -22.96 6.12
C GLY A 92 11.08 -22.74 4.78
N TYR A 93 10.75 -23.81 4.05
CA TYR A 93 10.01 -23.71 2.79
C TYR A 93 8.60 -23.13 2.96
N ALA A 94 7.92 -23.48 4.06
CA ALA A 94 6.60 -22.95 4.35
C ALA A 94 6.64 -21.44 4.66
N PHE A 95 7.64 -21.00 5.43
CA PHE A 95 7.88 -19.58 5.71
C PHE A 95 8.25 -18.78 4.46
N GLU A 96 9.09 -19.35 3.59
CA GLU A 96 9.42 -18.73 2.30
C GLU A 96 8.17 -18.51 1.44
N ASN A 97 7.31 -19.52 1.32
CA ASN A 97 6.04 -19.38 0.60
C ASN A 97 5.13 -18.32 1.23
N TRP A 98 5.02 -18.31 2.56
CA TRP A 98 4.27 -17.30 3.29
C TRP A 98 4.82 -15.88 3.04
N PHE A 99 6.15 -15.71 3.04
CA PHE A 99 6.79 -14.41 2.83
C PHE A 99 6.50 -13.85 1.44
N TYR A 100 6.49 -14.68 0.39
CA TYR A 100 6.12 -14.23 -0.95
C TYR A 100 4.65 -13.90 -1.11
N ASP A 101 3.77 -14.58 -0.39
CA ASP A 101 2.35 -14.20 -0.33
C ASP A 101 2.20 -12.85 0.40
N PHE A 102 2.99 -12.62 1.45
CA PHE A 102 3.05 -11.35 2.19
C PHE A 102 3.60 -10.20 1.33
N LEU A 103 4.62 -10.43 0.50
CA LEU A 103 5.10 -9.46 -0.48
C LEU A 103 4.05 -9.14 -1.54
N THR A 104 3.33 -10.17 -2.01
CA THR A 104 2.23 -10.02 -2.99
C THR A 104 1.10 -9.18 -2.40
N PHE A 105 0.71 -9.43 -1.14
CA PHE A 105 -0.27 -8.61 -0.41
C PHE A 105 0.20 -7.17 -0.24
N SER A 106 1.50 -6.96 -0.04
CA SER A 106 2.10 -5.62 0.09
C SER A 106 2.32 -4.92 -1.26
N GLU A 107 1.87 -5.54 -2.37
CA GLU A 107 2.03 -5.05 -3.74
C GLU A 107 3.48 -4.75 -4.14
N ILE A 108 4.44 -5.49 -3.54
CA ILE A 108 5.86 -5.29 -3.84
C ILE A 108 6.28 -6.24 -4.96
N GLU A 109 6.88 -5.67 -6.01
CA GLU A 109 7.48 -6.45 -7.09
C GLU A 109 8.53 -7.39 -6.52
N ASN A 110 8.40 -8.69 -6.83
CA ASN A 110 9.25 -9.71 -6.25
C ASN A 110 9.49 -10.86 -7.24
N ARG A 111 10.54 -11.63 -6.96
CA ARG A 111 10.86 -12.87 -7.65
C ARG A 111 11.06 -13.97 -6.61
N ARG A 112 10.27 -15.03 -6.75
CA ARG A 112 10.38 -16.28 -5.97
C ARG A 112 11.76 -16.94 -6.12
N PRO A 113 12.14 -17.89 -5.24
CA PRO A 113 13.48 -18.46 -5.18
C PRO A 113 13.96 -19.00 -6.51
N TYR A 114 15.26 -18.87 -6.76
CA TYR A 114 15.88 -19.32 -8.00
C TYR A 114 17.33 -19.75 -7.78
N LYS A 115 17.82 -20.58 -8.72
CA LYS A 115 19.24 -20.92 -8.79
C LYS A 115 19.93 -20.02 -9.80
N ALA A 116 21.02 -19.39 -9.40
CA ALA A 116 21.87 -18.58 -10.27
C ALA A 116 23.33 -18.97 -10.07
N ASN A 117 24.03 -19.37 -11.13
CA ASN A 117 25.43 -19.81 -11.12
C ASN A 117 25.70 -20.91 -10.07
N GLY A 118 24.78 -21.87 -9.93
CA GLY A 118 24.88 -22.98 -8.97
C GLY A 118 24.57 -22.61 -7.51
N ARG A 119 24.29 -21.34 -7.20
CA ARG A 119 23.95 -20.85 -5.86
C ARG A 119 22.44 -20.61 -5.73
N GLN A 120 21.85 -21.04 -4.63
CA GLN A 120 20.45 -20.78 -4.29
C GLN A 120 20.30 -19.37 -3.69
N ILE A 121 19.34 -18.63 -4.22
CA ILE A 121 18.90 -17.32 -3.74
C ILE A 121 17.43 -17.48 -3.37
N ASP A 122 17.06 -17.11 -2.14
CA ASP A 122 15.68 -17.25 -1.64
C ASP A 122 14.74 -16.30 -2.38
N GLY A 123 15.30 -15.27 -3.03
CA GLY A 123 14.77 -14.61 -4.21
C GLY A 123 15.12 -13.12 -4.21
N SER A 124 14.21 -12.27 -4.67
CA SER A 124 14.46 -10.83 -4.70
C SER A 124 13.19 -10.00 -4.54
N VAL A 125 13.36 -8.76 -4.08
CA VAL A 125 12.30 -7.77 -3.93
C VAL A 125 12.75 -6.43 -4.52
N THR A 126 11.85 -5.70 -5.18
CA THR A 126 12.15 -4.39 -5.75
C THR A 126 11.36 -3.31 -5.03
N VAL A 127 12.07 -2.35 -4.43
CA VAL A 127 11.50 -1.18 -3.74
C VAL A 127 12.12 0.09 -4.32
N ASP A 128 11.28 1.01 -4.77
CA ASP A 128 11.70 2.29 -5.39
C ASP A 128 12.73 2.10 -6.53
N GLY A 129 12.47 1.13 -7.41
CA GLY A 129 13.35 0.79 -8.53
C GLY A 129 14.68 0.16 -8.14
N THR A 130 14.92 -0.12 -6.86
CA THR A 130 16.11 -0.82 -6.37
C THR A 130 15.75 -2.28 -6.07
N THR A 131 16.45 -3.22 -6.69
CA THR A 131 16.27 -4.66 -6.43
C THR A 131 17.22 -5.14 -5.33
N TYR A 132 16.66 -5.78 -4.31
CA TYR A 132 17.37 -6.40 -3.20
C TYR A 132 17.28 -7.92 -3.34
N LEU A 133 18.39 -8.62 -3.14
CA LEU A 133 18.34 -10.06 -2.90
C LEU A 133 17.68 -10.32 -1.55
N VAL A 134 16.98 -11.42 -1.41
CA VAL A 134 16.34 -11.82 -0.15
C VAL A 134 17.02 -13.06 0.41
N GLU A 135 17.27 -13.05 1.71
CA GLU A 135 17.58 -14.23 2.52
C GLU A 135 16.56 -14.35 3.65
N LEU A 136 16.02 -15.55 3.86
CA LEU A 136 15.03 -15.83 4.89
C LEU A 136 15.57 -16.84 5.89
N LYS A 137 15.47 -16.50 7.18
CA LYS A 137 15.84 -17.40 8.27
C LYS A 137 14.69 -17.59 9.26
N PHE A 138 14.16 -18.82 9.25
CA PHE A 138 13.06 -19.25 10.09
C PHE A 138 13.53 -20.26 11.15
N THR A 139 14.35 -19.79 12.09
CA THR A 139 14.96 -20.60 13.16
C THR A 139 14.67 -20.00 14.52
N ALA A 140 14.71 -20.82 15.58
CA ALA A 140 14.47 -20.37 16.96
C ALA A 140 15.69 -19.64 17.57
N SER A 141 16.89 -19.93 17.06
CA SER A 141 18.12 -19.25 17.44
C SER A 141 18.41 -18.04 16.55
N GLN A 142 19.03 -17.02 17.15
CA GLN A 142 19.47 -15.82 16.44
C GLN A 142 20.44 -16.15 15.30
N SER A 143 20.37 -15.37 14.22
CA SER A 143 21.36 -15.41 13.16
C SER A 143 22.70 -14.88 13.66
N GLY A 144 23.77 -15.60 13.31
CA GLY A 144 25.14 -15.27 13.70
C GLY A 144 25.96 -14.70 12.54
N SER A 145 27.20 -14.35 12.84
CA SER A 145 28.21 -13.93 11.86
C SER A 145 28.32 -14.81 10.61
N PRO A 146 28.35 -16.16 10.71
CA PRO A 146 28.45 -17.01 9.53
C PRO A 146 27.29 -16.83 8.55
N ASP A 147 26.09 -16.52 9.04
CA ASP A 147 24.92 -16.28 8.19
C ASP A 147 25.07 -14.98 7.40
N ILE A 148 25.62 -13.94 8.05
CA ILE A 148 25.90 -12.64 7.42
C ILE A 148 26.95 -12.81 6.32
N ASP A 149 28.02 -13.54 6.58
CA ASP A 149 29.08 -13.79 5.60
C ASP A 149 28.59 -14.56 4.38
N VAL A 150 27.82 -15.62 4.61
CA VAL A 150 27.22 -16.40 3.54
C VAL A 150 26.36 -15.51 2.65
N PHE A 151 25.47 -14.71 3.25
CA PHE A 151 24.57 -13.86 2.48
C PHE A 151 25.29 -12.69 1.78
N ARG A 152 26.24 -12.04 2.47
CA ARG A 152 27.09 -11.01 1.87
C ARG A 152 27.82 -11.54 0.64
N GLY A 153 28.40 -12.73 0.72
CA GLY A 153 29.04 -13.37 -0.43
C GLY A 153 28.08 -13.66 -1.58
N LYS A 154 26.77 -13.84 -1.32
CA LYS A 154 25.75 -13.93 -2.38
C LYS A 154 25.52 -12.56 -3.04
N VAL A 155 25.38 -11.50 -2.23
CA VAL A 155 25.15 -10.12 -2.69
C VAL A 155 26.34 -9.59 -3.51
N GLU A 156 27.56 -9.73 -2.99
CA GLU A 156 28.80 -9.26 -3.65
C GLU A 156 29.13 -10.03 -4.94
N SER A 157 28.55 -11.23 -5.13
CA SER A 157 28.70 -11.98 -6.38
C SER A 157 27.79 -11.50 -7.53
N LYS A 158 26.96 -10.47 -7.30
CA LYS A 158 26.07 -9.87 -8.30
C LYS A 158 26.64 -8.55 -8.83
N ALA A 159 25.87 -7.86 -9.65
CA ALA A 159 26.27 -6.59 -10.23
C ALA A 159 26.62 -5.56 -9.14
N ASP A 160 27.49 -4.61 -9.50
CA ASP A 160 27.85 -3.50 -8.63
C ASP A 160 26.59 -2.79 -8.08
N ASN A 161 26.63 -2.41 -6.80
CA ASN A 161 25.51 -1.82 -6.04
C ASN A 161 24.32 -2.75 -5.74
N THR A 162 24.45 -4.06 -5.89
CA THR A 162 23.43 -4.99 -5.36
C THR A 162 23.37 -4.90 -3.84
N MET A 163 22.16 -4.82 -3.30
CA MET A 163 21.89 -4.86 -1.86
C MET A 163 21.12 -6.14 -1.51
N GLY A 164 21.11 -6.50 -0.23
CA GLY A 164 20.37 -7.64 0.31
C GLY A 164 19.44 -7.22 1.43
N VAL A 165 18.26 -7.83 1.50
CA VAL A 165 17.38 -7.83 2.67
C VAL A 165 17.50 -9.22 3.30
N PHE A 166 17.92 -9.24 4.55
CA PHE A 166 17.94 -10.45 5.36
C PHE A 166 16.80 -10.34 6.37
N LEU A 167 15.83 -11.27 6.35
CA LEU A 167 14.80 -11.41 7.37
C LEU A 167 15.10 -12.62 8.27
N SER A 168 15.29 -12.39 9.57
CA SER A 168 15.44 -13.44 10.60
C SER A 168 14.35 -13.37 11.65
N MET A 169 13.53 -14.42 11.80
CA MET A 169 12.44 -14.41 12.77
C MET A 169 12.91 -14.46 14.24
N ALA A 170 14.11 -14.98 14.50
CA ALA A 170 14.74 -14.91 15.83
C ALA A 170 15.66 -13.69 16.01
N GLY A 171 15.77 -12.81 15.00
CA GLY A 171 16.69 -11.66 15.03
C GLY A 171 18.16 -12.08 14.89
N TYR A 172 19.05 -11.27 15.46
CA TYR A 172 20.49 -11.31 15.19
C TYR A 172 21.30 -11.18 16.48
N SER A 173 22.48 -11.82 16.52
CA SER A 173 23.46 -11.54 17.56
C SER A 173 24.07 -10.13 17.37
N SER A 174 24.60 -9.55 18.45
CA SER A 174 25.30 -8.26 18.37
C SER A 174 26.49 -8.30 17.41
N VAL A 175 27.18 -9.43 17.34
CA VAL A 175 28.31 -9.65 16.41
C VAL A 175 27.81 -9.63 14.96
N ALA A 176 26.70 -10.32 14.66
CA ALA A 176 26.11 -10.33 13.33
C ALA A 176 25.67 -8.93 12.88
N VAL A 177 25.04 -8.15 13.77
CA VAL A 177 24.66 -6.75 13.46
C VAL A 177 25.89 -5.88 13.20
N SER A 178 26.92 -6.00 14.04
CA SER A 178 28.17 -5.25 13.86
C SER A 178 28.86 -5.59 12.55
N GLU A 179 28.84 -6.86 12.15
CA GLU A 179 29.47 -7.33 10.92
C GLU A 179 28.69 -6.92 9.68
N ALA A 180 27.37 -6.98 9.71
CA ALA A 180 26.51 -6.50 8.64
C ALA A 180 26.69 -4.99 8.38
N SER A 181 27.08 -4.23 9.40
CA SER A 181 27.25 -2.78 9.40
C SER A 181 28.66 -2.33 8.99
N GLY A 182 28.82 -1.05 8.61
CA GLY A 182 30.12 -0.42 8.35
C GLY A 182 30.19 0.39 7.06
N LYS A 183 31.40 0.51 6.48
CA LYS A 183 31.69 1.41 5.34
C LYS A 183 30.98 1.04 4.03
N LYS A 184 30.40 -0.17 3.93
CA LYS A 184 29.66 -0.67 2.77
C LYS A 184 28.50 -1.55 3.25
N THR A 185 27.53 -0.94 3.91
CA THR A 185 26.33 -1.64 4.39
C THR A 185 25.41 -1.96 3.23
N THR A 186 25.69 -3.09 2.58
CA THR A 186 24.89 -3.62 1.48
C THR A 186 23.74 -4.49 1.96
N LEU A 187 23.71 -4.83 3.26
CA LEU A 187 22.67 -5.66 3.86
C LEU A 187 21.74 -4.81 4.73
N LEU A 188 20.44 -5.04 4.58
CA LEU A 188 19.39 -4.51 5.44
C LEU A 188 18.86 -5.68 6.27
N LEU A 189 18.93 -5.56 7.59
CA LEU A 189 18.50 -6.59 8.51
C LEU A 189 17.08 -6.27 8.99
N LEU A 190 16.18 -7.23 8.85
CA LEU A 190 14.81 -7.19 9.34
C LEU A 190 14.58 -8.39 10.27
N ASP A 191 13.72 -8.22 11.26
CA ASP A 191 13.34 -9.28 12.19
C ASP A 191 11.83 -9.40 12.33
N ALA A 192 11.39 -10.29 13.22
CA ALA A 192 9.97 -10.49 13.51
C ALA A 192 9.25 -9.18 13.89
N SER A 193 9.90 -8.26 14.60
CA SER A 193 9.26 -7.00 15.01
C SER A 193 8.86 -6.14 13.81
N HIS A 194 9.69 -6.14 12.76
CA HIS A 194 9.39 -5.45 11.50
C HIS A 194 8.19 -6.09 10.78
N VAL A 195 8.13 -7.42 10.77
CA VAL A 195 7.02 -8.16 10.17
C VAL A 195 5.72 -7.88 10.92
N TYR A 196 5.73 -7.97 12.26
CA TYR A 196 4.54 -7.73 13.08
C TYR A 196 4.09 -6.26 13.07
N LEU A 197 5.00 -5.30 12.85
CA LEU A 197 4.63 -3.91 12.62
C LEU A 197 3.73 -3.76 11.39
N VAL A 198 4.05 -4.49 10.32
CA VAL A 198 3.26 -4.48 9.08
C VAL A 198 1.96 -5.26 9.26
N LEU A 199 2.02 -6.46 9.84
CA LEU A 199 0.83 -7.28 10.09
C LEU A 199 -0.17 -6.58 11.02
N GLY A 200 0.32 -5.80 11.98
CA GLY A 200 -0.51 -4.95 12.85
C GLY A 200 -1.12 -3.73 12.14
N GLY A 201 -0.82 -3.51 10.86
CA GLY A 201 -1.33 -2.38 10.07
C GLY A 201 -0.73 -1.03 10.47
N VAL A 202 0.38 -1.00 11.21
CA VAL A 202 0.99 0.25 11.70
C VAL A 202 1.80 0.93 10.59
N MET A 203 2.43 0.16 9.71
CA MET A 203 3.27 0.66 8.62
C MET A 203 3.24 -0.30 7.43
N GLN A 204 3.33 0.19 6.21
CA GLN A 204 3.45 -0.66 5.02
C GLN A 204 4.87 -1.24 4.92
N LEU A 205 5.01 -2.47 4.41
CA LEU A 205 6.33 -3.13 4.28
C LEU A 205 7.31 -2.32 3.44
N VAL A 206 6.82 -1.64 2.40
CA VAL A 206 7.62 -0.74 1.57
C VAL A 206 8.26 0.37 2.39
N ASP A 207 7.52 0.94 3.34
CA ASP A 207 8.00 2.03 4.20
C ASP A 207 8.97 1.52 5.27
N VAL A 208 8.77 0.30 5.76
CA VAL A 208 9.75 -0.37 6.63
C VAL A 208 11.09 -0.51 5.91
N ILE A 209 11.11 -1.08 4.70
CA ILE A 209 12.33 -1.26 3.92
C ILE A 209 12.98 0.09 3.61
N ARG A 210 12.20 1.09 3.19
CA ARG A 210 12.69 2.47 2.96
C ARG A 210 13.37 3.05 4.19
N ARG A 211 12.76 2.87 5.37
CA ARG A 211 13.25 3.46 6.62
C ARG A 211 14.56 2.81 7.06
N VAL A 212 14.65 1.48 7.00
CA VAL A 212 15.89 0.75 7.30
C VAL A 212 16.98 1.09 6.26
N ARG A 213 16.65 1.16 4.98
CA ARG A 213 17.58 1.58 3.91
C ARG A 213 18.12 2.99 4.15
N ARG A 214 17.24 3.93 4.50
CA ARG A 214 17.62 5.32 4.78
C ARG A 214 18.57 5.38 5.98
N HIS A 215 18.26 4.65 7.05
CA HIS A 215 19.13 4.53 8.22
C HIS A 215 20.51 4.00 7.83
N ALA A 216 20.56 2.85 7.16
CA ALA A 216 21.81 2.23 6.71
C ALA A 216 22.64 3.17 5.82
N SER A 217 21.98 3.96 4.97
CA SER A 217 22.64 4.95 4.11
C SER A 217 23.21 6.15 4.88
N GLN A 218 22.60 6.52 6.01
CA GLN A 218 22.98 7.69 6.81
C GLN A 218 24.01 7.36 7.90
N THR A 219 23.89 6.18 8.52
CA THR A 219 24.69 5.79 9.70
C THR A 219 25.69 4.67 9.40
N GLY A 220 25.49 3.92 8.32
CA GLY A 220 26.22 2.68 8.05
C GLY A 220 25.74 1.49 8.89
N GLU A 221 24.65 1.60 9.65
CA GLU A 221 24.11 0.49 10.45
C GLU A 221 23.07 -0.31 9.67
N ALA A 222 23.27 -1.63 9.59
CA ALA A 222 22.42 -2.54 8.80
C ALA A 222 21.03 -2.78 9.41
N PHE A 223 20.89 -2.55 10.72
CA PHE A 223 19.69 -2.83 11.49
C PHE A 223 19.19 -1.55 12.15
N LEU A 224 17.91 -1.25 11.97
CA LEU A 224 17.21 -0.21 12.72
C LEU A 224 16.07 -0.88 13.47
N PRO A 225 16.08 -0.97 14.82
CA PRO A 225 14.97 -1.57 15.54
C PRO A 225 13.69 -0.75 15.38
N VAL A 226 12.53 -1.43 15.33
CA VAL A 226 11.20 -0.79 15.20
C VAL A 226 10.94 0.27 16.28
N SER A 227 11.46 0.08 17.49
CA SER A 227 11.35 1.06 18.58
C SER A 227 12.00 2.41 18.27
N SER A 228 12.91 2.46 17.29
CA SER A 228 13.60 3.67 16.83
C SER A 228 12.98 4.28 15.56
N PHE A 229 11.79 3.81 15.14
CA PHE A 229 11.10 4.36 13.97
C PHE A 229 10.45 5.73 14.24
N SER A 230 10.43 6.22 15.48
CA SER A 230 9.83 7.50 15.89
C SER A 230 10.79 8.70 15.88
N GLY A 231 11.97 8.57 15.26
CA GLY A 231 12.94 9.66 15.06
C GLY A 231 12.72 10.52 13.83
#